data_AF-A0A967T8T5-F1
#
_entry.id   AF-A0A967T8T5-F1
#
_cell.length_a   1.000
_cell.length_b   1.000
_cell.length_c   1.000
_cell.angle_alpha   90.00
_cell.angle_beta   90.00
_cell.angle_gamma   90.00
#
_symmetry.space_group_name_H-M   'P 1'
#
loop_
_entity.id
_entity.type
_entity.pdbx_description
1 polymer ?
#
loop_
_entity_poly.entity_id
_entity_poly.type
_entity_poly.pdbx_seq_one_letter_code
_entity_poly.pdbx_strand_id
1 'polypeptide(L)'
;WAFVYRTKFGVLLRATSQDRRMASALGLNISRVYIQAFGLGCFIAGLGGAIVVPSQAAVLGMGIENLVLAFVVVVIGGLGSLQGA
;
A
#
# COMPACT_ATOMS: atom_id res chain seq x y z
N TRP A 1 7.30 9.54 -3.95
CA TRP A 1 8.56 10.12 -3.43
C TRP A 1 8.32 11.31 -2.49
N ALA A 2 7.66 12.40 -2.93
CA ALA A 2 7.43 13.58 -2.08
C ALA A 2 6.63 13.31 -0.79
N PHE A 3 5.58 12.48 -0.83
CA PHE A 3 4.73 12.22 0.33
C PHE A 3 5.49 11.48 1.46
N VAL A 4 6.25 10.45 1.12
CA VAL A 4 7.03 9.66 2.10
C VAL A 4 8.23 10.44 2.63
N TYR A 5 8.87 11.29 1.80
CA TYR A 5 10.04 12.05 2.20
C TYR A 5 9.74 13.37 2.93
N ARG A 6 8.57 13.98 2.70
CA ARG A 6 8.26 15.32 3.21
C ARG A 6 7.23 15.33 4.34
N THR A 7 6.42 14.28 4.51
CA THR A 7 5.40 14.24 5.56
C THR A 7 5.92 13.60 6.85
N LYS A 8 5.45 14.10 8.01
CA LYS A 8 5.74 13.49 9.31
C LYS A 8 5.31 12.02 9.37
N PHE A 9 4.22 11.67 8.69
CA PHE A 9 3.74 10.30 8.56
C PHE A 9 4.73 9.41 7.81
N GLY A 10 5.28 9.88 6.69
CA GLY A 10 6.30 9.15 5.93
C GLY A 10 7.62 8.97 6.68
N VAL A 11 8.01 9.93 7.51
CA VAL A 11 9.18 9.80 8.40
C VAL A 11 8.94 8.72 9.46
N LEU A 12 7.77 8.72 10.12
CA LEU A 12 7.40 7.66 11.07
C LEU A 12 7.35 6.28 10.40
N LEU A 13 6.75 6.18 9.21
CA LEU A 13 6.62 4.90 8.49
C LEU A 13 7.98 4.31 8.12
N ARG A 14 8.95 5.14 7.74
CA ARG A 14 10.33 4.67 7.49
C ARG A 14 11.08 4.34 8.77
N ALA A 15 10.90 5.12 9.83
CA ALA A 15 11.53 4.83 11.12
C ALA A 15 11.07 3.47 11.67
N THR A 16 9.77 3.16 11.55
CA THR A 16 9.24 1.84 11.92
C THR A 16 9.66 0.73 10.96
N SER A 17 9.88 1.03 9.67
CA SER A 17 10.36 0.04 8.69
C SER A 17 11.85 -0.29 8.84
N GLN A 18 12.68 0.64 9.32
CA GLN A 18 14.11 0.40 9.53
C GLN A 18 14.38 -0.35 10.83
N ASP A 19 13.79 0.09 11.94
CA ASP A 19 13.97 -0.59 13.21
C ASP A 19 12.73 -0.45 14.10
N ARG A 20 11.87 -1.48 14.06
CA ARG A 20 10.65 -1.52 14.89
C ARG A 20 10.98 -1.44 16.38
N ARG A 21 12.07 -2.05 16.85
CA ARG A 21 12.40 -2.05 18.29
C ARG A 21 12.78 -0.64 18.75
N MET A 22 13.62 0.05 17.99
CA MET A 22 14.01 1.42 18.31
C MET A 22 12.81 2.38 18.22
N ALA A 23 11.94 2.22 17.22
CA ALA A 23 10.72 3.01 17.10
C ALA A 23 9.78 2.84 18.32
N SER A 24 9.61 1.62 18.83
CA SER A 24 8.81 1.41 20.06
C SER A 24 9.45 2.02 21.31
N ALA A 25 10.78 2.00 21.41
CA ALA A 25 11.51 2.58 22.54
C ALA A 25 11.38 4.11 22.60
N LEU A 26 11.21 4.77 21.45
CA LEU A 26 10.91 6.20 21.32
C LEU A 26 9.45 6.55 21.65
N GLY A 27 8.63 5.58 22.07
CA GLY A 27 7.21 5.78 22.40
C GLY A 27 6.28 5.79 21.18
N LEU A 28 6.77 5.42 19.98
CA LEU A 28 5.92 5.33 18.80
C LEU A 28 5.04 4.08 18.88
N ASN A 29 3.73 4.28 18.75
CA ASN A 29 2.79 3.17 18.64
C ASN A 29 2.81 2.62 17.21
N ILE A 30 3.70 1.66 16.96
CA ILE A 30 3.93 1.02 15.65
C ILE A 30 2.62 0.46 15.08
N SER A 31 1.77 -0.12 15.93
CA SER A 31 0.48 -0.68 15.52
C SER A 31 -0.43 0.39 14.91
N ARG A 32 -0.51 1.59 15.51
CA ARG A 32 -1.32 2.70 14.95
C ARG A 32 -0.77 3.19 13.61
N VAL A 33 0.54 3.34 13.49
CA VAL A 33 1.19 3.78 12.24
C VAL A 33 0.92 2.76 11.13
N TYR A 34 1.02 1.47 11.44
CA TYR A 34 0.79 0.40 10.47
C TYR A 34 -0.68 0.30 10.04
N ILE A 35 -1.62 0.37 11.00
CA ILE A 35 -3.06 0.34 10.70
C ILE A 35 -3.45 1.54 9.84
N GLN A 36 -2.91 2.73 10.10
CA GLN A 36 -3.17 3.92 9.28
C GLN A 36 -2.63 3.75 7.85
N ALA A 37 -1.41 3.22 7.70
CA ALA A 37 -0.82 2.98 6.38
C ALA A 37 -1.60 1.91 5.60
N PHE A 38 -1.94 0.81 6.25
CA PHE A 38 -2.72 -0.28 5.65
C PHE A 38 -4.13 0.19 5.27
N GLY A 39 -4.81 0.91 6.17
CA GLY A 39 -6.13 1.47 5.91
C GLY A 39 -6.14 2.44 4.72
N LEU A 40 -5.12 3.29 4.61
CA LEU A 40 -4.95 4.19 3.47
C LEU A 40 -4.77 3.39 2.16
N GLY A 41 -3.96 2.33 2.18
CA GLY A 41 -3.76 1.44 1.04
C GLY A 41 -5.05 0.75 0.60
N CYS A 42 -5.79 0.15 1.55
CA CYS A 42 -7.09 -0.46 1.27
C CYS A 42 -8.11 0.55 0.75
N PHE A 43 -8.11 1.77 1.26
CA PHE A 43 -9.01 2.83 0.81
C PHE A 43 -8.73 3.22 -0.66
N ILE A 44 -7.47 3.41 -1.02
CA ILE A 44 -7.08 3.73 -2.41
C ILE A 44 -7.36 2.54 -3.34
N ALA A 45 -7.06 1.31 -2.92
CA ALA A 45 -7.35 0.10 -3.69
C ALA A 45 -8.86 -0.09 -3.91
N GLY A 46 -9.67 0.15 -2.87
CA GLY A 46 -11.13 0.08 -2.94
C GLY A 46 -11.72 1.16 -3.85
N LEU A 47 -11.22 2.40 -3.76
CA LEU A 47 -11.63 3.48 -4.66
C LEU A 47 -11.29 3.18 -6.13
N GLY A 48 -10.07 2.70 -6.39
CA GLY A 48 -9.64 2.30 -7.74
C GLY A 48 -10.52 1.19 -8.29
N GLY A 49 -10.78 0.15 -7.50
CA GLY A 49 -11.70 -0.94 -7.88
C GLY A 49 -13.11 -0.46 -8.14
N ALA A 50 -13.67 0.41 -7.29
CA ALA A 50 -15.02 0.94 -7.43
C ALA A 50 -15.22 1.75 -8.72
N ILE A 51 -14.19 2.41 -9.22
CA ILE A 51 -14.22 3.15 -10.50
C ILE A 51 -14.13 2.20 -11.71
N VAL A 52 -13.39 1.10 -11.59
CA VAL A 52 -13.16 0.12 -12.67
C VAL A 52 -14.34 -0.83 -12.87
N VAL A 53 -15.08 -1.18 -11.81
CA VAL A 53 -16.24 -2.08 -11.88
C VAL A 53 -17.36 -1.62 -12.84
N PRO A 54 -17.81 -0.34 -12.82
CA PRO A 54 -18.91 0.10 -13.70
C PRO A 54 -18.49 0.35 -15.15
N SER A 55 -17.19 0.46 -15.43
CA SER A 55 -16.69 0.74 -16.79
C SER A 55 -16.62 -0.51 -17.67
N GLN A 56 -16.65 -1.70 -17.07
CA GLN A 56 -16.65 -2.98 -17.78
C GLN A 56 -17.94 -3.72 -17.41
N ALA A 57 -18.70 -4.20 -18.40
CA ALA A 57 -19.89 -5.01 -18.12
C ALA A 57 -19.46 -6.21 -17.24
N ALA A 58 -20.18 -6.47 -16.14
CA ALA A 58 -19.83 -7.53 -15.22
C ALA A 58 -20.00 -8.91 -15.89
N VAL A 59 -18.91 -9.46 -16.43
CA VAL A 59 -18.87 -10.80 -17.03
C VAL A 59 -18.21 -11.78 -16.05
N LEU A 60 -18.69 -13.03 -16.02
CA LEU A 60 -18.03 -14.09 -15.25
C LEU A 60 -16.58 -14.26 -15.75
N GLY A 61 -15.61 -14.14 -14.84
CA GLY A 61 -14.17 -14.25 -15.16
C GLY A 61 -13.39 -12.94 -15.17
N MET A 62 -14.05 -11.77 -15.06
CA MET A 62 -13.40 -10.44 -15.02
C MET A 62 -12.28 -10.33 -13.97
N GLY A 63 -12.43 -11.00 -12.82
CA GLY A 63 -11.42 -10.98 -11.76
C GLY A 63 -10.11 -11.68 -12.15
N ILE A 64 -10.15 -12.67 -13.04
CA ILE A 64 -8.99 -13.51 -13.40
C ILE A 64 -8.00 -12.68 -14.22
N GLU A 65 -8.48 -11.95 -15.23
CA GLU A 65 -7.64 -11.09 -16.08
C GLU A 65 -6.98 -9.97 -15.26
N ASN A 66 -7.76 -9.30 -14.39
CA ASN A 66 -7.22 -8.28 -13.49
C ASN A 66 -6.20 -8.84 -12.49
N LEU A 67 -6.41 -10.07 -11.99
CA LEU A 67 -5.49 -10.70 -11.04
C LEU A 67 -4.15 -11.04 -11.70
N VAL A 68 -4.16 -11.56 -12.92
CA VAL A 68 -2.93 -11.80 -13.70
C VAL A 68 -2.16 -10.50 -13.91
N LEU A 69 -2.85 -9.42 -14.30
CA LEU A 69 -2.23 -8.12 -14.53
C LEU A 69 -1.66 -7.52 -13.24
N ALA A 70 -2.39 -7.62 -12.12
CA ALA A 70 -1.91 -7.20 -10.81
C ALA A 70 -0.65 -7.96 -10.38
N PHE A 71 -0.59 -9.27 -10.63
CA PHE A 71 0.58 -10.08 -10.33
C PHE A 71 1.81 -9.62 -11.13
N VAL A 72 1.63 -9.35 -12.43
CA VAL A 72 2.69 -8.79 -13.29
C VAL A 72 3.20 -7.46 -12.75
N VAL A 73 2.30 -6.56 -12.34
CA VAL A 73 2.69 -5.26 -11.76
C VAL A 73 3.49 -5.43 -10.47
N VAL A 74 3.09 -6.33 -9.58
CA VAL A 74 3.82 -6.61 -8.33
C VAL A 74 5.21 -7.19 -8.60
N VAL A 75 5.32 -8.10 -9.59
CA VAL A 75 6.59 -8.71 -9.97
C VAL A 75 7.53 -7.68 -10.63
N ILE A 76 7.03 -6.87 -11.56
CA ILE A 76 7.80 -5.84 -12.26
C ILE A 76 8.16 -4.68 -11.31
N GLY A 77 7.24 -4.29 -10.42
CA GLY A 77 7.47 -3.25 -9.40
C GLY A 77 8.45 -3.67 -8.30
N GLY A 78 8.68 -4.99 -8.16
CA GLY A 78 9.61 -5.59 -7.23
C GLY A 78 9.02 -5.79 -5.84
N LEU A 79 9.06 -7.02 -5.33
CA LEU A 79 8.57 -7.46 -4.02
C LEU A 79 9.25 -6.77 -2.80
N GLY A 80 10.17 -5.82 -3.01
CA GLY A 80 10.96 -5.20 -1.95
C GLY A 80 11.44 -3.77 -2.21
N SER A 81 10.92 -3.06 -3.23
CA SER A 81 11.28 -1.65 -3.46
C SER A 81 10.16 -0.74 -2.91
N LEU A 82 10.51 0.32 -2.17
CA LEU A 82 9.57 1.36 -1.69
C LEU A 82 8.80 2.12 -2.80
N GLN A 83 9.10 1.82 -4.08
CA GLN A 83 8.37 2.32 -5.24
C GLN A 83 7.37 1.27 -5.79
N GLY A 84 7.52 -0.01 -5.41
CA GLY A 84 6.59 -1.12 -5.72
C GLY A 84 5.88 -1.75 -4.52
N ALA A 85 6.20 -1.32 -3.29
CA ALA A 85 5.56 -1.68 -2.01
C ALA A 85 5.04 -0.43 -1.31
#